data_AF-A0A1E1WBL8-F1
#
_entry.id   AF-A0A1E1WBL8-F1
#
_cell.length_a   1.000
_cell.length_b   1.000
_cell.length_c   1.000
_cell.angle_alpha   90.00
_cell.angle_beta   90.00
_cell.angle_gamma   90.00
#
_symmetry.space_group_name_H-M   'P 1'
#
loop_
_entity.id
_entity.type
_entity.pdbx_description
1 polymer ?
#
loop_
_entity_poly.entity_id
_entity_poly.type
_entity_poly.pdbx_seq_one_letter_code
_entity_poly.pdbx_strand_id
1 'polypeptide(L)'
;MGVNAPETPVQAEVIFIVEATAANGAYINELKTNYVVPTLEYFHGGSIEEGGGSGSVYSVVAYTAADCLPGLPVSAYGPFNSPQNVLETIDSIQYIGGRAESRACIAEALATALACCEERARPDVATHMLLL
;
A
#
# COMPACT_ATOMS: atom_id res chain seq x y z
N MET A 1 -3.90 0.77 -24.40
CA MET A 1 -4.49 2.11 -24.29
C MET A 1 -3.84 2.70 -23.05
N GLY A 2 -2.82 3.55 -23.23
CA GLY A 2 -2.00 4.03 -22.11
C GLY A 2 -2.82 4.95 -21.21
N VAL A 3 -2.74 4.74 -19.90
CA VAL A 3 -3.29 5.69 -18.93
C VAL A 3 -2.48 6.98 -19.09
N ASN A 4 -3.12 8.07 -19.50
CA ASN A 4 -2.43 9.36 -19.56
C ASN A 4 -2.18 9.80 -18.12
N ALA A 5 -0.91 9.98 -17.76
CA ALA A 5 -0.56 10.66 -16.52
C ALA A 5 -1.18 12.07 -16.53
N PRO A 6 -1.70 12.56 -15.39
CA PRO A 6 -2.29 13.88 -15.33
C PRO A 6 -1.27 14.97 -15.72
N GLU A 7 -1.72 15.99 -16.45
CA GLU A 7 -0.88 17.10 -16.96
C GLU A 7 -0.23 17.94 -15.83
N THR A 8 -0.72 17.77 -14.60
CA THR A 8 -0.12 18.29 -13.37
C THR A 8 0.12 17.15 -12.37
N PRO A 9 1.26 17.14 -11.66
CA PRO A 9 1.51 16.13 -10.63
C PRO A 9 0.41 16.20 -9.56
N VAL A 10 -0.37 15.12 -9.45
CA VAL A 10 -1.40 14.99 -8.42
C VAL A 10 -0.68 14.71 -7.11
N GLN A 11 -0.64 15.69 -6.21
CA GLN A 11 -0.26 15.45 -4.82
C GLN A 11 -1.37 14.65 -4.15
N ALA A 12 -1.03 13.48 -3.65
CA ALA A 12 -1.94 12.59 -2.94
C ALA A 12 -1.24 11.92 -1.75
N GLU A 13 -2.05 11.50 -0.79
CA GLU A 13 -1.65 10.50 0.18
C GLU A 13 -2.19 9.15 -0.27
N VAL A 14 -1.34 8.16 -0.46
CA VAL A 14 -1.72 6.85 -1.01
C VAL A 14 -1.33 5.77 -0.02
N ILE A 15 -2.30 4.96 0.41
CA ILE A 15 -2.09 3.89 1.37
C ILE A 15 -2.41 2.56 0.72
N PHE A 16 -1.41 1.69 0.65
CA PHE A 16 -1.57 0.32 0.18
C PHE A 16 -1.89 -0.58 1.36
N ILE A 17 -3.13 -1.07 1.43
CA ILE A 17 -3.57 -2.00 2.47
C ILE A 17 -3.44 -3.41 1.89
N VAL A 18 -2.45 -4.17 2.34
CA VAL A 18 -2.02 -5.44 1.73
C VAL A 18 -2.33 -6.61 2.64
N GLU A 19 -3.09 -7.58 2.15
CA GLU A 19 -3.27 -8.85 2.84
C GLU A 19 -1.97 -9.65 2.79
N ALA A 20 -1.35 -9.89 3.95
CA ALA A 20 -0.10 -10.63 4.12
C ALA A 20 -0.35 -12.11 4.46
N THR A 21 -1.46 -12.70 3.98
CA THR A 21 -1.75 -14.12 4.14
C THR A 21 -1.12 -14.94 3.01
N ALA A 22 -0.98 -16.26 3.22
CA ALA A 22 -0.50 -17.16 2.17
C ALA A 22 -1.43 -17.19 0.94
N ALA A 23 -2.72 -16.86 1.12
CA ALA A 23 -3.67 -16.76 0.02
C ALA A 23 -3.28 -15.65 -0.97
N ASN A 24 -2.88 -14.48 -0.46
CA ASN A 24 -2.47 -13.37 -1.30
C ASN A 24 -1.03 -13.53 -1.84
N GLY A 25 -0.18 -14.27 -1.13
CA GLY A 25 1.20 -14.54 -1.56
C GLY A 25 1.33 -15.17 -2.96
N ALA A 26 0.32 -15.91 -3.41
CA ALA A 26 0.27 -16.47 -4.78
C ALA A 26 0.02 -15.40 -5.87
N TYR A 27 -0.61 -14.29 -5.51
CA TYR A 27 -1.09 -13.26 -6.44
C TYR A 27 -0.31 -11.94 -6.34
N ILE A 28 0.45 -11.73 -5.26
CA ILE A 28 1.09 -10.43 -4.99
C ILE A 28 1.97 -9.94 -6.14
N ASN A 29 2.70 -10.82 -6.84
CA ASN A 29 3.51 -10.40 -7.99
C ASN A 29 2.65 -9.84 -9.12
N GLU A 30 1.51 -10.49 -9.40
CA GLU A 30 0.54 -10.04 -10.41
C GLU A 30 -0.13 -8.74 -9.96
N LEU A 31 -0.52 -8.64 -8.68
CA LEU A 31 -1.09 -7.42 -8.11
C LEU A 31 -0.10 -6.25 -8.16
N LYS A 32 1.18 -6.53 -7.92
CA LYS A 32 2.25 -5.53 -7.98
C LYS A 32 2.39 -4.98 -9.39
N THR A 33 2.47 -5.86 -10.40
CA THR A 33 2.61 -5.46 -11.81
C THR A 33 1.36 -4.75 -12.34
N ASN A 34 0.16 -5.20 -11.99
CA ASN A 34 -1.08 -4.70 -12.60
C ASN A 34 -1.74 -3.55 -11.83
N TYR A 35 -1.48 -3.40 -10.53
CA TYR A 35 -2.15 -2.40 -9.68
C TYR A 35 -1.17 -1.51 -8.92
N VAL A 36 -0.16 -2.07 -8.24
CA VAL A 36 0.76 -1.26 -7.42
C VAL A 36 1.62 -0.34 -8.29
N VAL A 37 2.35 -0.90 -9.25
CA VAL A 37 3.25 -0.13 -10.13
C VAL A 37 2.49 0.95 -10.90
N PRO A 38 1.35 0.65 -11.58
CA PRO A 38 0.60 1.69 -12.29
C PRO A 38 0.05 2.78 -11.37
N THR A 39 -0.37 2.42 -10.14
CA THR A 39 -0.83 3.42 -9.15
C THR A 39 0.31 4.33 -8.71
N LEU A 40 1.48 3.77 -8.44
CA LEU A 40 2.68 4.53 -8.09
C LEU A 40 3.08 5.46 -9.24
N GLU A 41 3.15 4.96 -10.48
CA GLU A 41 3.50 5.79 -11.64
C GLU A 41 2.49 6.93 -11.86
N TYR A 42 1.20 6.65 -11.68
CA TYR A 42 0.15 7.66 -11.77
C TYR A 42 0.32 8.78 -10.74
N PHE A 43 0.48 8.42 -9.46
CA PHE A 43 0.60 9.41 -8.38
C PHE A 43 1.99 10.03 -8.27
N HIS A 44 3.03 9.38 -8.79
CA HIS A 44 4.38 9.93 -8.88
C HIS A 44 4.51 10.91 -10.05
N GLY A 45 3.70 10.73 -11.09
CA GLY A 45 3.69 11.61 -12.28
C GLY A 45 4.65 11.16 -13.37
N GLY A 46 5.00 9.87 -13.43
CA GLY A 46 5.97 9.33 -14.39
C GLY A 46 6.50 7.97 -13.97
N SER A 47 7.46 7.45 -14.74
CA SER A 47 8.09 6.17 -14.42
C SER A 47 8.84 6.23 -13.09
N ILE A 48 8.78 5.13 -12.33
CA ILE A 48 9.47 4.95 -11.03
C ILE A 48 11.00 5.06 -11.17
N GLU A 49 11.55 4.79 -12.36
CA GLU A 49 12.99 4.82 -12.62
C GLU A 49 13.52 6.23 -12.96
N GLU A 50 12.67 7.14 -13.45
CA GLU A 50 13.09 8.46 -13.95
C GLU A 50 13.19 9.56 -12.88
N GLY A 51 12.92 9.23 -11.61
CA GLY A 51 13.30 10.07 -10.46
C GLY A 51 12.60 11.43 -10.33
N GLY A 52 11.37 11.58 -10.84
CA GLY A 52 10.58 12.82 -10.76
C GLY A 52 9.47 12.75 -9.70
N GLY A 53 9.55 13.55 -8.63
CA GLY A 53 8.56 13.52 -7.55
C GLY A 53 7.40 14.52 -7.70
N SER A 54 6.17 14.03 -7.67
CA SER A 54 4.93 14.84 -7.59
C SER A 54 4.68 15.53 -6.24
N GLY A 55 5.36 15.08 -5.18
CA GLY A 55 5.08 15.48 -3.79
C GLY A 55 4.07 14.58 -3.07
N SER A 56 3.64 13.48 -3.69
CA SER A 56 2.80 12.45 -3.06
C SER A 56 3.53 11.67 -1.97
N VAL A 57 2.76 11.21 -0.98
CA VAL A 57 3.24 10.44 0.16
C VAL A 57 2.57 9.06 0.15
N TYR A 58 3.37 8.03 0.34
CA TYR A 58 2.92 6.64 0.28
C TYR A 58 3.07 5.96 1.65
N SER A 59 2.16 5.05 1.98
CA SER A 59 2.27 4.18 3.15
C SER A 59 1.80 2.77 2.81
N VAL A 60 2.26 1.77 3.55
CA VAL A 60 1.82 0.37 3.39
C VAL A 60 1.28 -0.12 4.73
N VAL A 61 0.10 -0.71 4.75
CA VAL A 61 -0.50 -1.37 5.91
C VAL A 61 -0.70 -2.83 5.56
N ALA A 62 0.14 -3.70 6.10
CA ALA A 62 0.04 -5.14 5.93
C ALA A 62 -0.85 -5.73 7.01
N TYR A 63 -1.73 -6.67 6.67
CA TYR A 63 -2.57 -7.35 7.65
C TYR A 63 -2.66 -8.86 7.41
N THR A 64 -2.72 -9.64 8.49
CA THR A 64 -2.82 -11.10 8.47
C THR A 64 -4.16 -11.56 9.05
N ALA A 65 -4.37 -12.87 9.09
CA ALA A 65 -5.42 -13.48 9.88
C ALA A 65 -5.08 -13.49 11.38
N ALA A 66 -6.10 -13.71 12.20
CA ALA A 66 -5.97 -13.72 13.67
C ALA A 66 -5.15 -14.92 14.21
N ASP A 67 -4.74 -15.85 13.35
CA ASP A 67 -3.90 -16.99 13.70
C ASP A 67 -2.41 -16.63 13.87
N CYS A 68 -2.06 -15.34 13.81
CA CYS A 68 -0.70 -14.81 13.89
C CYS A 68 -0.10 -14.71 15.32
N LEU A 69 -0.78 -15.20 16.36
CA LEU A 69 -0.33 -15.07 17.74
C LEU A 69 1.01 -15.79 17.98
N PRO A 70 1.97 -15.18 18.73
CA PRO A 70 1.82 -13.98 19.57
C PRO A 70 2.03 -12.62 18.85
N GLY A 71 2.17 -12.59 17.51
CA GLY A 71 2.35 -11.38 16.73
C GLY A 71 1.08 -10.53 16.58
N LEU A 72 1.25 -9.26 16.22
CA LEU A 72 0.16 -8.36 15.86
C LEU A 72 -0.35 -8.69 14.44
N PRO A 73 -1.68 -8.66 14.22
CA PRO A 73 -2.26 -8.98 12.91
C PRO A 73 -2.12 -7.84 11.89
N VAL A 74 -1.57 -6.69 12.28
CA VAL A 74 -1.40 -5.51 11.42
C VAL A 74 0.00 -4.92 11.62
N SER A 75 0.61 -4.47 10.53
CA SER A 75 1.89 -3.74 10.51
C SER A 75 1.79 -2.56 9.56
N ALA A 76 2.24 -1.37 9.98
CA ALA A 76 2.23 -0.16 9.16
C ALA A 76 3.68 0.26 8.83
N TYR A 77 3.87 0.71 7.59
CA TYR A 77 5.16 1.12 7.04
C TYR A 77 5.04 2.46 6.32
N GLY A 78 6.10 3.26 6.39
CA GLY A 78 6.16 4.60 5.81
C GLY A 78 6.11 5.70 6.87
N PRO A 79 5.92 6.97 6.47
CA PRO A 79 5.76 7.42 5.08
C PRO A 79 6.94 7.14 4.16
N PHE A 80 6.63 7.02 2.89
CA PHE A 80 7.60 7.06 1.81
C PHE A 80 7.29 8.23 0.88
N ASN A 81 8.35 8.96 0.48
CA ASN A 81 8.27 9.93 -0.61
C ASN A 81 8.79 9.34 -1.93
N SER A 82 9.32 8.11 -1.88
CA SER A 82 9.84 7.38 -3.03
C SER A 82 8.95 6.16 -3.29
N PRO A 83 8.43 5.99 -4.52
CA PRO A 83 7.70 4.79 -4.91
C PRO A 83 8.55 3.51 -4.82
N GLN A 84 9.88 3.62 -4.95
CA GLN A 84 10.78 2.46 -4.84
C GLN A 84 10.71 1.83 -3.44
N ASN A 85 10.68 2.65 -2.39
CA ASN A 85 10.59 2.15 -1.02
C ASN A 85 9.27 1.40 -0.76
N VAL A 86 8.19 1.76 -1.46
CA VAL A 86 6.91 1.05 -1.38
C VAL A 86 7.07 -0.35 -1.97
N LEU A 87 7.68 -0.47 -3.14
CA LEU A 87 7.94 -1.75 -3.80
C LEU A 87 8.84 -2.65 -2.95
N GLU A 88 9.95 -2.10 -2.43
CA GLU A 88 10.85 -2.82 -1.52
C GLU A 88 10.13 -3.29 -0.25
N THR A 89 9.25 -2.45 0.30
CA THR A 89 8.45 -2.81 1.48
C THR A 89 7.52 -3.97 1.17
N ILE A 90 6.78 -3.91 0.06
CA ILE A 90 5.89 -5.00 -0.37
C ILE A 90 6.67 -6.30 -0.60
N ASP A 91 7.84 -6.22 -1.21
CA ASP A 91 8.71 -7.38 -1.46
C ASP A 91 9.30 -7.97 -0.17
N SER A 92 9.39 -7.19 0.90
CA SER A 92 9.86 -7.66 2.22
C SER A 92 8.78 -8.35 3.06
N ILE A 93 7.49 -8.16 2.73
CA ILE A 93 6.38 -8.75 3.48
C ILE A 93 6.42 -10.28 3.37
N GLN A 94 6.26 -10.93 4.52
CA GLN A 94 6.09 -12.38 4.57
C GLN A 94 4.62 -12.73 4.41
N TYR A 95 4.27 -13.35 3.27
CA TYR A 95 2.91 -13.80 2.97
C TYR A 95 2.66 -15.19 3.57
N ILE A 96 2.23 -15.22 4.84
CA ILE A 96 2.11 -16.43 5.65
C ILE A 96 0.80 -16.46 6.45
N GLY A 97 0.42 -17.64 6.97
CA GLY A 97 -0.78 -17.78 7.81
C GLY A 97 -2.10 -17.80 7.03
N GLY A 98 -3.22 -17.65 7.73
CA GLY A 98 -4.58 -17.70 7.16
C GLY A 98 -5.10 -19.11 6.88
N ARG A 99 -4.48 -20.13 7.48
CA ARG A 99 -4.89 -21.54 7.28
C ARG A 99 -5.85 -22.02 8.36
N ALA A 100 -5.74 -21.48 9.58
CA ALA A 100 -6.61 -21.84 10.69
C ALA A 100 -7.84 -20.91 10.78
N GLU A 101 -7.70 -19.66 10.34
CA GLU A 101 -8.76 -18.66 10.31
C GLU A 101 -8.89 -18.10 8.88
N SER A 102 -10.09 -18.19 8.30
CA SER A 102 -10.35 -17.70 6.94
C SER A 102 -10.61 -16.19 6.89
N ARG A 103 -10.69 -15.53 8.04
CA ARG A 103 -11.01 -14.11 8.16
C ARG A 103 -9.75 -13.33 8.51
N ALA A 104 -9.25 -12.57 7.54
CA ALA A 104 -8.17 -11.63 7.76
C ALA A 104 -8.65 -10.38 8.53
N CYS A 105 -7.77 -9.76 9.34
CA CYS A 105 -8.09 -8.63 10.22
C CYS A 105 -8.17 -7.28 9.46
N ILE A 106 -8.89 -7.25 8.34
CA ILE A 106 -9.02 -6.05 7.48
C ILE A 106 -9.58 -4.84 8.23
N ALA A 107 -10.48 -5.05 9.19
CA ALA A 107 -11.07 -3.96 9.97
C ALA A 107 -10.00 -3.25 10.83
N GLU A 108 -9.08 -4.01 11.43
CA GLU A 108 -7.95 -3.46 12.18
C GLU A 108 -6.96 -2.74 11.25
N ALA A 109 -6.75 -3.30 10.05
CA ALA A 109 -5.91 -2.69 9.02
C ALA A 109 -6.46 -1.33 8.58
N LEU A 110 -7.76 -1.25 8.32
CA LEU A 110 -8.42 0.00 7.92
C LEU A 110 -8.42 1.03 9.05
N ALA A 111 -8.69 0.60 10.29
CA ALA A 111 -8.60 1.49 11.45
C ALA A 111 -7.17 2.04 11.63
N THR A 112 -6.16 1.19 11.44
CA THR A 112 -4.75 1.60 11.49
C THR A 112 -4.42 2.57 10.34
N ALA A 113 -4.87 2.29 9.12
CA ALA A 113 -4.68 3.17 7.97
C ALA A 113 -5.30 4.55 8.22
N LEU A 114 -6.53 4.60 8.72
CA LEU A 114 -7.21 5.85 9.08
C LEU A 114 -6.47 6.62 10.18
N ALA A 115 -6.02 5.94 11.23
CA ALA A 115 -5.23 6.57 12.29
C ALA A 115 -3.91 7.14 11.76
N CYS A 116 -3.24 6.45 10.83
CA CYS A 116 -2.06 6.96 10.14
C CYS A 116 -2.37 8.21 9.31
N CYS A 117 -3.54 8.29 8.67
CA CYS A 117 -3.99 9.50 7.97
C CYS A 117 -4.26 10.65 8.93
N GLU A 118 -4.97 10.41 10.04
CA GLU A 118 -5.40 11.46 10.97
C GLU A 118 -4.22 12.19 11.60
N GLU A 119 -3.18 11.46 12.01
CA GLU A 119 -1.93 12.02 12.53
C GLU A 119 -1.22 12.94 11.49
N ARG A 120 -1.53 12.76 10.20
CA ARG A 120 -0.77 13.32 9.07
C ARG A 120 -1.65 14.11 8.12
N ALA A 121 -2.90 14.34 8.52
CA ALA A 121 -3.97 14.83 7.68
C ALA A 121 -3.59 16.18 7.09
N ARG A 122 -3.45 16.21 5.76
CA ARG A 122 -3.36 17.44 4.99
C ARG A 122 -4.75 17.74 4.43
N PRO A 123 -5.44 18.80 4.89
CA PRO A 123 -6.80 19.09 4.43
C PRO A 123 -6.86 19.39 2.93
N ASP A 124 -5.73 19.74 2.32
CA ASP A 124 -5.62 20.14 0.92
C ASP A 124 -5.26 18.98 -0.03
N VAL A 125 -5.03 17.77 0.49
CA VAL A 125 -4.54 16.62 -0.29
C VAL A 125 -5.51 15.45 -0.16
N ALA A 126 -5.87 14.84 -1.29
CA ALA A 126 -6.77 13.69 -1.30
C ALA A 126 -6.05 12.41 -0.84
N THR A 127 -6.67 11.71 0.11
CA THR A 127 -6.23 10.39 0.58
C THR A 127 -6.88 9.28 -0.24
N HIS A 128 -6.06 8.38 -0.77
CA HIS A 128 -6.47 7.21 -1.56
C HIS A 128 -6.02 5.94 -0.85
N MET A 129 -6.95 5.01 -0.65
CA MET A 129 -6.66 3.70 -0.06
C MET A 129 -6.84 2.63 -1.13
N LEU A 130 -5.78 1.86 -1.39
CA LEU A 130 -5.80 0.75 -2.33
C LEU A 130 -5.75 -0.55 -1.53
N LEU A 131 -6.81 -1.36 -1.63
CA LEU A 131 -6.91 -2.66 -0.98
C LEU A 131 -6.37 -3.74 -1.91
N LEU A 132 -5.42 -4.54 -1.44
CA LEU A 132 -4.64 -5.53 -2.18
C LEU A 132 -4.58 -6.87 -1.46
#